data_AF-A0A7J5F2C1-F1
#
_entry.id   AF-A0A7J5F2C1-F1
#
_cell.length_a   1.000
_cell.length_b   1.000
_cell.length_c   1.000
_cell.angle_alpha   90.00
_cell.angle_beta   90.00
_cell.angle_gamma   90.00
#
_symmetry.space_group_name_H-M   'P 1'
#
loop_
_entity.id
_entity.type
_entity.pdbx_description
1 polymer ?
#
loop_
_entity_poly.entity_id
_entity_poly.type
_entity_poly.pdbx_seq_one_letter_code
_entity_poly.pdbx_strand_id
1 'polypeptide(L)'
;MMRCIILALSCCTLNCRDAVSPPSDPPVPPPDKSVWQVVPEFENYDIRYIIEFKDELYCAVMIVPSSAEARSAVVKTSDGETWTTVRRFSEAIGPMAVNGDSLYVLTDHFVHRMDAQGEWVQRFGVPWQISDAQLNGDMAFLNGNLYIAQTRMTGYLFMVTPDSIWTQLFPYGFEISPSIARIVPFRNGNSDAAYCRSIFSSNSVISIFDGKTLTDISTKPSKDAFGNNAITMYNNTLYAGYHDRVNNKSGAVYQLTNDMKWLLYHDSLPNAPFANDYDTPMVTHPISILFLDNRMIVGTESYGVFIVNDTLGWISLNSGLKMHPVKTANGQLYEAIVFLNAYKKYLFAAYGYPAFSWGLISSTTRFGLRRTVLVD
;
A
#
# COMPACT_ATOMS: atom_id res chain seq x y z
N MET A 1 -33.37 -73.55 24.40
CA MET A 1 -34.57 -73.02 25.06
C MET A 1 -34.12 -72.02 26.12
N MET A 2 -34.73 -70.84 26.05
CA MET A 2 -34.47 -69.57 26.70
C MET A 2 -34.43 -69.64 28.24
N ARG A 3 -33.53 -68.86 28.89
CA ARG A 3 -33.81 -68.08 30.12
C ARG A 3 -32.67 -67.08 30.42
N CYS A 4 -33.06 -65.80 30.45
CA CYS A 4 -32.31 -64.63 30.87
C CYS A 4 -32.03 -64.61 32.38
N ILE A 5 -30.92 -63.99 32.82
CA ILE A 5 -30.84 -63.07 33.97
C ILE A 5 -29.84 -61.94 33.64
N ILE A 6 -30.18 -60.75 34.12
CA ILE A 6 -29.70 -59.39 33.82
C ILE A 6 -28.70 -58.92 34.90
N LEU A 7 -27.95 -57.84 34.60
CA LEU A 7 -27.20 -56.90 35.46
C LEU A 7 -25.73 -57.27 35.74
N ALA A 8 -24.74 -56.38 35.71
CA ALA A 8 -24.72 -54.91 35.70
C ALA A 8 -23.46 -54.38 34.99
N LEU A 9 -23.55 -53.13 34.51
CA LEU A 9 -22.42 -52.31 34.10
C LEU A 9 -21.36 -52.24 35.20
N SER A 10 -20.09 -52.40 34.83
CA SER A 10 -19.01 -51.66 35.46
C SER A 10 -18.03 -51.21 34.39
N CYS A 11 -18.00 -49.88 34.18
CA CYS A 11 -16.97 -49.20 33.40
C CYS A 11 -15.61 -49.44 34.02
N CYS A 12 -14.66 -49.92 33.22
CA CYS A 12 -13.23 -49.73 33.47
C CYS A 12 -12.60 -49.24 32.16
N THR A 13 -12.71 -47.94 31.91
CA THR A 13 -11.79 -47.24 31.01
C THR A 13 -10.45 -47.14 31.72
N LEU A 14 -9.46 -47.90 31.25
CA LEU A 14 -8.06 -47.67 31.61
C LEU A 14 -7.67 -46.27 31.11
N ASN A 15 -7.42 -45.37 32.05
CA ASN A 15 -6.72 -44.11 31.82
C ASN A 15 -5.23 -44.39 31.58
N CYS A 16 -4.82 -44.51 30.31
CA CYS A 16 -3.44 -44.18 29.95
C CYS A 16 -3.37 -42.66 29.77
N ARG A 17 -3.05 -41.96 30.85
CA ARG A 17 -2.53 -40.58 30.77
C ARG A 17 -1.03 -40.68 30.53
N ASP A 18 -0.63 -40.81 29.27
CA ASP A 18 0.70 -40.37 28.89
C ASP A 18 0.68 -38.84 28.95
N ALA A 19 1.58 -38.28 29.74
CA ALA A 19 1.75 -36.84 29.89
C ALA A 19 2.19 -36.26 28.55
N VAL A 20 1.23 -35.73 27.79
CA VAL A 20 1.50 -34.83 26.67
C VAL A 20 2.28 -33.65 27.25
N SER A 21 3.57 -33.58 26.89
CA SER A 21 4.38 -32.41 27.21
C SER A 21 3.66 -31.18 26.64
N PRO A 22 3.58 -30.07 27.37
CA PRO A 22 2.98 -28.86 26.83
C PRO A 22 3.64 -28.53 25.48
N PRO A 23 2.89 -28.05 24.48
CA PRO A 23 3.48 -27.63 23.22
C PRO A 23 4.63 -26.69 23.56
N SER A 24 5.84 -27.03 23.08
CA SER A 24 7.00 -26.17 23.23
C SER A 24 6.61 -24.78 22.78
N ASP A 25 6.89 -23.77 23.59
CA ASP A 25 6.65 -22.38 23.24
C ASP A 25 7.15 -22.14 21.80
N PRO A 26 6.37 -21.43 20.96
CA PRO A 26 6.81 -21.11 19.62
C PRO A 26 8.21 -20.48 19.71
N PRO A 27 9.13 -20.83 18.79
CA PRO A 27 10.50 -20.32 18.83
C PRO A 27 10.45 -18.81 18.99
N VAL A 28 11.12 -18.31 20.04
CA VAL A 28 11.23 -16.88 20.28
C VAL A 28 11.79 -16.27 19.00
N PRO A 29 11.05 -15.35 18.34
CA PRO A 29 11.54 -14.75 17.11
C PRO A 29 12.92 -14.14 17.38
N PRO A 30 13.87 -14.25 16.43
CA PRO A 30 15.19 -13.66 16.61
C PRO A 30 15.04 -12.20 17.02
N PRO A 31 15.91 -11.69 17.94
CA PRO A 31 15.81 -10.32 18.41
C PRO A 31 15.74 -9.37 17.23
N ASP A 32 14.72 -8.52 17.21
CA ASP A 32 14.44 -7.55 16.15
C ASP A 32 15.63 -6.59 16.03
N LYS A 33 16.53 -6.90 15.07
CA LYS A 33 17.72 -6.11 14.79
C LYS A 33 17.38 -4.83 14.00
N SER A 34 16.18 -4.74 13.44
CA SER A 34 15.70 -3.57 12.71
C SER A 34 14.96 -2.60 13.64
N VAL A 35 15.72 -1.76 14.35
CA VAL A 35 15.12 -0.63 15.07
C VAL A 35 14.91 0.51 14.07
N TRP A 36 13.65 0.88 13.84
CA TRP A 36 13.29 2.03 13.02
C TRP A 36 13.65 3.34 13.71
N GLN A 37 14.35 4.21 12.98
CA GLN A 37 14.80 5.51 13.43
C GLN A 37 14.10 6.60 12.64
N VAL A 38 13.79 7.72 13.31
CA VAL A 38 13.29 8.91 12.63
C VAL A 38 14.43 9.47 11.77
N VAL A 39 14.11 9.85 10.53
CA VAL A 39 15.01 10.67 9.70
C VAL A 39 14.81 12.13 10.14
N PRO A 40 15.81 12.77 10.80
CA PRO A 40 15.62 14.08 11.44
C PRO A 40 15.10 15.17 10.49
N GLU A 41 15.53 15.13 9.24
CA GLU A 41 15.12 16.07 8.19
C GLU A 41 13.61 16.02 7.89
N PHE A 42 12.94 14.93 8.25
CA PHE A 42 11.50 14.73 8.00
C PHE A 42 10.62 14.97 9.21
N GLU A 43 11.14 15.40 10.37
CA GLU A 43 10.31 15.67 11.55
C GLU A 43 9.17 16.67 11.28
N ASN A 44 9.39 17.59 10.33
CA ASN A 44 8.46 18.64 9.92
C ASN A 44 7.87 18.39 8.52
N TYR A 45 7.96 17.15 8.01
CA TYR A 45 7.41 16.77 6.72
C TYR A 45 6.33 15.71 6.86
N ASP A 46 5.28 15.90 6.08
CA ASP A 46 4.24 14.89 5.87
C ASP A 46 4.37 14.36 4.44
N ILE A 47 4.64 13.07 4.32
CA ILE A 47 5.00 12.44 3.05
C ILE A 47 3.76 12.17 2.23
N ARG A 48 3.80 12.58 0.96
CA ARG A 48 2.69 12.48 0.00
C ARG A 48 2.95 11.47 -1.10
N TYR A 49 4.21 11.22 -1.45
CA TYR A 49 4.58 10.24 -2.45
C TYR A 49 6.07 9.91 -2.37
N ILE A 50 6.45 8.69 -2.71
CA ILE A 50 7.86 8.25 -2.82
C ILE A 50 8.06 7.57 -4.18
N ILE A 51 9.11 7.95 -4.90
CA ILE A 51 9.48 7.35 -6.19
C ILE A 51 11.00 7.30 -6.34
N GLU A 52 11.52 6.24 -6.97
CA GLU A 52 12.91 6.19 -7.40
C GLU A 52 13.05 6.74 -8.82
N PHE A 53 14.07 7.56 -9.05
CA PHE A 53 14.37 8.16 -10.34
C PHE A 53 15.87 8.45 -10.45
N LYS A 54 16.51 8.00 -11.54
CA LYS A 54 17.96 8.21 -11.79
C LYS A 54 18.87 7.82 -10.61
N ASP A 55 18.66 6.62 -10.06
CA ASP A 55 19.39 6.08 -8.91
C ASP A 55 19.33 6.97 -7.65
N GLU A 56 18.29 7.79 -7.52
CA GLU A 56 17.99 8.61 -6.35
C GLU A 56 16.55 8.36 -5.87
N LEU A 57 16.33 8.47 -4.56
CA LEU A 57 15.00 8.37 -3.98
C LEU A 57 14.43 9.78 -3.79
N TYR A 58 13.26 10.03 -4.37
CA TYR A 58 12.53 11.29 -4.27
C TYR A 58 11.28 11.13 -3.40
N CYS A 59 11.03 12.14 -2.57
CA CYS A 59 9.82 12.26 -1.77
C CYS A 59 9.11 13.59 -2.08
N ALA A 60 7.81 13.52 -2.38
CA ALA A 60 6.91 14.67 -2.34
C ALA A 60 6.43 14.84 -0.90
N VAL A 61 6.58 16.05 -0.34
CA VAL A 61 6.28 16.32 1.06
C VAL A 61 5.50 17.62 1.26
N MET A 62 4.57 17.61 2.20
CA MET A 62 3.99 18.83 2.78
C MET A 62 4.86 19.32 3.92
N ILE A 63 5.05 20.64 4.02
CA ILE A 63 5.84 21.28 5.06
C ILE A 63 4.92 21.62 6.24
N VAL A 64 5.33 21.25 7.47
CA VAL A 64 4.54 21.41 8.69
C VAL A 64 5.38 22.08 9.79
N PRO A 65 5.01 23.28 10.30
CA PRO A 65 3.91 24.12 9.82
C PRO A 65 4.21 24.68 8.43
N SER A 66 3.17 24.86 7.61
CA SER A 66 3.33 25.55 6.33
C SER A 66 3.63 27.04 6.56
N SER A 67 4.36 27.64 5.63
CA SER A 67 4.55 29.10 5.57
C SER A 67 3.87 29.67 4.34
N ALA A 68 3.68 30.99 4.31
CA ALA A 68 3.18 31.68 3.12
C ALA A 68 4.13 31.54 1.90
N GLU A 69 5.41 31.27 2.15
CA GLU A 69 6.45 31.16 1.12
C GLU A 69 6.59 29.74 0.57
N ALA A 70 6.28 28.72 1.38
CA ALA A 70 6.35 27.33 0.97
C ALA A 70 5.37 26.45 1.75
N ARG A 71 4.52 25.75 1.02
CA ARG A 71 3.55 24.79 1.55
C ARG A 71 4.02 23.35 1.34
N SER A 72 4.79 23.08 0.31
CA SER A 72 5.28 21.75 -0.03
C SER A 72 6.66 21.78 -0.69
N ALA A 73 7.27 20.60 -0.81
CA ALA A 73 8.57 20.43 -1.44
C ALA A 73 8.72 19.05 -2.11
N VAL A 74 9.65 18.97 -3.05
CA VAL A 74 10.29 17.72 -3.48
C VAL A 74 11.66 17.66 -2.83
N VAL A 75 11.93 16.59 -2.10
CA VAL A 75 13.22 16.29 -1.48
C VAL A 75 13.78 15.00 -2.05
N LYS A 76 15.10 14.86 -2.06
CA LYS A 76 15.77 13.67 -2.57
C LYS A 76 16.96 13.22 -1.72
N THR A 77 17.35 11.96 -1.89
CA THR A 77 18.58 11.39 -1.37
C THR A 77 19.24 10.47 -2.40
N SER A 78 20.57 10.48 -2.44
CA SER A 78 21.38 9.57 -3.27
C SER A 78 21.98 8.42 -2.45
N ASP A 79 22.01 8.52 -1.12
CA ASP A 79 22.66 7.57 -0.20
C ASP A 79 21.67 6.93 0.80
N GLY A 80 20.45 7.48 0.94
CA GLY A 80 19.48 7.10 1.98
C GLY A 80 19.78 7.73 3.35
N GLU A 81 20.88 8.47 3.46
CA GLU A 81 21.38 9.09 4.67
C GLU A 81 21.08 10.57 4.71
N THR A 82 21.49 11.29 3.66
CA THR A 82 21.44 12.75 3.53
C THR A 82 20.33 13.16 2.57
N TRP A 83 19.52 14.14 2.97
CA TRP A 83 18.39 14.61 2.18
C TRP A 83 18.53 16.07 1.76
N THR A 84 18.18 16.37 0.52
CA THR A 84 18.26 17.71 -0.06
C THR A 84 16.94 18.14 -0.66
N THR A 85 16.54 19.39 -0.42
CA THR A 85 15.38 19.98 -1.10
C THR A 85 15.73 20.32 -2.52
N VAL A 86 15.01 19.73 -3.48
CA VAL A 86 15.16 19.98 -4.92
C VAL A 86 14.31 21.17 -5.35
N ARG A 87 13.08 21.25 -4.84
CA ARG A 87 12.12 22.29 -5.21
C ARG A 87 11.13 22.56 -4.08
N ARG A 88 10.74 23.82 -3.90
CA ARG A 88 9.62 24.24 -3.05
C ARG A 88 8.46 24.74 -3.90
N PHE A 89 7.25 24.57 -3.39
CA PHE A 89 6.02 25.07 -4.00
C PHE A 89 5.16 25.79 -2.95
N SER A 90 4.44 26.82 -3.40
CA SER A 90 3.42 27.52 -2.59
C SER A 90 2.11 26.72 -2.48
N GLU A 91 1.96 25.67 -3.28
CA GLU A 91 0.76 24.83 -3.39
C GLU A 91 0.91 23.54 -2.59
N ALA A 92 -0.18 22.81 -2.39
CA ALA A 92 -0.07 21.43 -1.93
C ALA A 92 0.57 20.55 -3.02
N ILE A 93 1.08 19.39 -2.61
CA ILE A 93 1.75 18.43 -3.49
C ILE A 93 1.13 17.05 -3.33
N GLY A 94 1.21 16.27 -4.40
CA GLY A 94 0.63 14.93 -4.46
C GLY A 94 1.52 13.94 -5.21
N PRO A 95 0.93 13.07 -6.04
CA PRO A 95 1.65 12.00 -6.72
C PRO A 95 2.74 12.50 -7.67
N MET A 96 3.70 11.62 -7.92
CA MET A 96 4.79 11.82 -8.89
C MET A 96 4.79 10.72 -9.94
N ALA A 97 5.30 11.03 -11.14
CA ALA A 97 5.51 10.06 -12.21
C ALA A 97 6.80 10.34 -12.97
N VAL A 98 7.37 9.30 -13.59
CA VAL A 98 8.58 9.40 -14.42
C VAL A 98 8.22 9.15 -15.88
N ASN A 99 8.84 9.91 -16.79
CA ASN A 99 8.83 9.64 -18.22
C ASN A 99 10.19 9.96 -18.82
N GLY A 100 10.93 8.94 -19.26
CA GLY A 100 12.31 9.08 -19.71
C GLY A 100 13.17 9.76 -18.65
N ASP A 101 13.84 10.85 -19.04
CA ASP A 101 14.71 11.64 -18.16
C ASP A 101 14.00 12.76 -17.40
N SER A 102 12.67 12.71 -17.28
CA SER A 102 11.87 13.74 -16.60
C SER A 102 11.06 13.18 -15.44
N LEU A 103 10.99 13.97 -14.37
CA LEU A 103 10.13 13.73 -13.21
C LEU A 103 8.96 14.72 -13.25
N TYR A 104 7.75 14.21 -13.06
CA TYR A 104 6.51 14.98 -13.03
C TYR A 104 5.93 14.93 -11.63
N VAL A 105 5.38 16.04 -11.15
CA VAL A 105 4.70 16.11 -9.85
C VAL A 105 3.42 16.92 -9.95
N LEU A 106 2.35 16.41 -9.33
CA LEU A 106 1.07 17.11 -9.22
C LEU A 106 1.10 18.09 -8.05
N THR A 107 0.72 19.33 -8.31
CA THR A 107 0.36 20.34 -7.31
C THR A 107 -1.09 20.80 -7.53
N ASP A 108 -1.61 21.65 -6.63
CA ASP A 108 -3.03 22.06 -6.65
C ASP A 108 -3.48 22.58 -8.04
N HIS A 109 -2.68 23.37 -8.75
CA HIS A 109 -3.12 23.96 -10.01
C HIS A 109 -2.32 23.50 -11.22
N PHE A 110 -1.21 22.81 -11.01
CA PHE A 110 -0.28 22.48 -12.08
C PHE A 110 0.28 21.07 -11.95
N VAL A 111 0.65 20.50 -13.09
CA VAL A 111 1.67 19.46 -13.12
C VAL A 111 2.98 20.17 -13.44
N HIS A 112 3.96 20.03 -12.55
CA HIS A 112 5.31 20.50 -12.76
C HIS A 112 6.17 19.38 -13.35
N ARG A 113 7.15 19.75 -14.17
CA ARG A 113 8.15 18.83 -14.74
C ARG A 113 9.54 19.31 -14.39
N MET A 114 10.35 18.42 -13.82
CA MET A 114 11.81 18.52 -13.80
C MET A 114 12.35 17.86 -15.06
N ASP A 115 13.10 18.60 -15.87
CA ASP A 115 13.72 18.06 -17.08
C ASP A 115 15.05 17.33 -16.82
N ALA A 116 15.72 16.92 -17.90
CA ALA A 116 16.97 16.17 -17.82
C ALA A 116 18.12 16.97 -17.18
N GLN A 117 18.05 18.30 -17.22
CA GLN A 117 19.03 19.21 -16.65
C GLN A 117 18.73 19.56 -15.19
N GLY A 118 17.57 19.12 -14.67
CA GLY A 118 17.11 19.42 -13.31
C GLY A 118 16.28 20.70 -13.23
N GLU A 119 15.95 21.33 -14.36
CA GLU A 119 15.17 22.56 -14.40
C GLU A 119 13.67 22.28 -14.26
N TRP A 120 12.99 23.09 -13.45
CA TRP A 120 11.57 22.92 -13.14
C TRP A 120 10.71 23.89 -13.96
N VAL A 121 9.73 23.34 -14.68
CA VAL A 121 8.74 24.12 -15.43
C VAL A 121 7.32 23.73 -15.05
N GLN A 122 6.40 24.70 -15.06
CA GLN A 122 4.96 24.40 -15.07
C GLN A 122 4.61 23.82 -16.44
N ARG A 123 4.19 22.55 -16.48
CA ARG A 123 3.98 21.83 -17.73
C ARG A 123 2.52 21.81 -18.16
N PHE A 124 1.61 21.50 -17.24
CA PHE A 124 0.18 21.41 -17.53
C PHE A 124 -0.61 22.19 -16.47
N GLY A 125 -1.59 22.99 -16.89
CA GLY A 125 -2.62 23.48 -15.98
C GLY A 125 -3.60 22.36 -15.67
N VAL A 126 -3.97 22.20 -14.41
CA VAL A 126 -4.78 21.09 -13.90
C VAL A 126 -6.27 21.47 -13.87
N PRO A 127 -7.19 20.61 -14.35
CA PRO A 127 -8.63 20.83 -14.20
C PRO A 127 -9.06 20.89 -12.74
N TRP A 128 -10.06 21.72 -12.42
CA TRP A 128 -10.56 21.92 -11.05
C TRP A 128 -11.02 20.63 -10.36
N GLN A 129 -11.38 19.59 -11.12
CA GLN A 129 -11.81 18.31 -10.58
C GLN A 129 -10.70 17.56 -9.84
N ILE A 130 -9.44 17.80 -10.22
CA ILE A 130 -8.26 17.14 -9.64
C ILE A 130 -7.24 18.16 -9.08
N SER A 131 -7.75 19.33 -8.68
CA SER A 131 -6.93 20.46 -8.23
C SER A 131 -6.61 20.47 -6.73
N ASP A 132 -6.90 19.38 -6.02
CA ASP A 132 -6.50 19.22 -4.61
C ASP A 132 -5.48 18.09 -4.56
N ALA A 133 -4.20 18.42 -4.72
CA ALA A 133 -3.15 17.41 -4.86
C ALA A 133 -2.98 16.53 -3.61
N GLN A 134 -3.63 16.88 -2.50
CA GLN A 134 -3.57 16.15 -1.24
C GLN A 134 -4.51 14.94 -1.18
N LEU A 135 -5.42 14.76 -2.14
CA LEU A 135 -6.31 13.60 -2.19
C LEU A 135 -5.59 12.36 -2.71
N ASN A 136 -6.06 11.14 -2.36
CA ASN A 136 -5.40 9.91 -2.82
C ASN A 136 -5.35 9.91 -4.34
N GLY A 137 -4.20 9.57 -4.89
CA GLY A 137 -4.05 9.54 -6.33
C GLY A 137 -2.74 8.93 -6.75
N ASP A 138 -2.66 8.65 -8.03
CA ASP A 138 -1.44 8.20 -8.69
C ASP A 138 -1.27 8.91 -10.02
N MET A 139 -0.03 8.91 -10.49
CA MET A 139 0.28 9.34 -11.83
C MET A 139 1.15 8.29 -12.52
N ALA A 140 0.87 8.03 -13.79
CA ALA A 140 1.67 7.13 -14.58
C ALA A 140 1.66 7.53 -16.05
N PHE A 141 2.75 7.24 -16.76
CA PHE A 141 2.79 7.37 -18.21
C PHE A 141 2.48 6.03 -18.86
N LEU A 142 1.61 6.05 -19.88
CA LEU A 142 1.34 4.92 -20.76
C LEU A 142 1.30 5.43 -22.20
N ASN A 143 2.02 4.79 -23.12
CA ASN A 143 2.00 5.12 -24.55
C ASN A 143 2.21 6.63 -24.83
N GLY A 144 3.08 7.28 -24.04
CA GLY A 144 3.43 8.71 -24.17
C GLY A 144 2.43 9.70 -23.56
N ASN A 145 1.28 9.26 -23.04
CA ASN A 145 0.32 10.12 -22.34
C ASN A 145 0.50 10.00 -20.83
N LEU A 146 0.24 11.11 -20.11
CA LEU A 146 0.20 11.12 -18.65
C LEU A 146 -1.23 10.80 -18.19
N TYR A 147 -1.37 9.83 -17.30
CA TYR A 147 -2.61 9.48 -16.64
C TYR A 147 -2.54 9.92 -15.19
N ILE A 148 -3.60 10.59 -14.72
CA ILE A 148 -3.73 11.08 -13.36
C ILE A 148 -5.02 10.53 -12.80
N ALA A 149 -4.90 9.69 -11.78
CA ALA A 149 -6.03 9.19 -11.02
C ALA A 149 -6.10 9.93 -9.68
N GLN A 150 -7.29 10.37 -9.27
CA GLN A 150 -7.48 10.98 -7.97
C GLN A 150 -8.85 10.67 -7.37
N THR A 151 -8.89 10.49 -6.07
CA THR A 151 -10.07 10.10 -5.32
C THR A 151 -10.71 11.31 -4.64
N ARG A 152 -11.86 11.77 -5.16
CA ARG A 152 -12.76 12.66 -4.41
C ARG A 152 -13.97 11.85 -3.93
N MET A 153 -15.11 12.48 -3.63
CA MET A 153 -16.39 11.76 -3.40
C MET A 153 -16.74 10.82 -4.57
N THR A 154 -16.27 11.15 -5.78
CA THR A 154 -16.18 10.28 -6.96
C THR A 154 -14.71 10.18 -7.39
N GLY A 155 -14.24 9.01 -7.82
CA GLY A 155 -12.90 8.88 -8.40
C GLY A 155 -12.85 9.46 -9.82
N TYR A 156 -11.76 10.15 -10.15
CA TYR A 156 -11.51 10.71 -11.47
C TYR A 156 -10.25 10.09 -12.09
N LEU A 157 -10.31 9.80 -13.39
CA LEU A 157 -9.16 9.43 -14.20
C LEU A 157 -9.06 10.39 -15.39
N PHE A 158 -7.95 11.10 -15.49
CA PHE A 158 -7.66 12.00 -16.59
C PHE A 158 -6.49 11.46 -17.40
N MET A 159 -6.58 11.64 -18.73
CA MET A 159 -5.47 11.52 -19.65
C MET A 159 -5.05 12.92 -20.11
N VAL A 160 -3.75 13.17 -20.13
CA VAL A 160 -3.13 14.38 -20.68
C VAL A 160 -2.18 13.99 -21.79
N THR A 161 -2.42 14.50 -22.99
CA THR A 161 -1.51 14.27 -24.12
C THR A 161 -0.24 15.14 -23.99
N PRO A 162 0.84 14.81 -24.71
CA PRO A 162 2.04 15.67 -24.77
C PRO A 162 1.75 17.13 -25.13
N ASP A 163 0.71 17.36 -25.94
CA ASP A 163 0.23 18.66 -26.39
C ASP A 163 -0.73 19.34 -25.40
N SER A 164 -0.82 18.82 -24.16
CA SER A 164 -1.61 19.36 -23.06
C SER A 164 -3.13 19.29 -23.26
N ILE A 165 -3.60 18.33 -24.07
CA ILE A 165 -5.03 18.08 -24.23
C ILE A 165 -5.48 17.17 -23.10
N TRP A 166 -6.40 17.68 -22.27
CA TRP A 166 -7.02 16.94 -21.18
C TRP A 166 -8.26 16.20 -21.67
N THR A 167 -8.34 14.90 -21.35
CA THR A 167 -9.54 14.08 -21.55
C THR A 167 -9.89 13.43 -20.24
N GLN A 168 -11.08 13.73 -19.71
CA GLN A 168 -11.65 12.96 -18.61
C GLN A 168 -12.07 11.60 -19.16
N LEU A 169 -11.46 10.55 -18.64
CA LEU A 169 -11.87 9.18 -18.93
C LEU A 169 -13.02 8.82 -17.99
N PHE A 170 -14.01 8.12 -18.52
CA PHE A 170 -15.18 7.66 -17.76
C PHE A 170 -15.99 8.81 -17.11
N PRO A 171 -16.47 9.80 -17.89
CA PRO A 171 -17.02 11.06 -17.39
C PRO A 171 -18.35 10.96 -16.62
N TYR A 172 -19.17 9.94 -16.91
CA TYR A 172 -20.42 9.69 -16.18
C TYR A 172 -20.23 8.85 -14.92
N GLY A 173 -18.97 8.61 -14.57
CA GLY A 173 -18.63 7.53 -13.70
C GLY A 173 -18.90 6.20 -14.41
N PHE A 174 -17.86 5.40 -14.60
CA PHE A 174 -18.00 4.08 -14.00
C PHE A 174 -18.32 4.32 -12.51
N GLU A 175 -18.92 3.39 -11.78
CA GLU A 175 -18.86 3.41 -10.32
C GLU A 175 -17.40 3.18 -9.86
N ILE A 176 -16.50 4.07 -10.33
CA ILE A 176 -15.17 4.35 -9.86
C ILE A 176 -15.42 4.96 -8.52
N SER A 177 -15.54 4.05 -7.57
CA SER A 177 -15.18 4.26 -6.20
C SER A 177 -14.21 5.42 -5.99
N PRO A 178 -14.28 6.12 -4.86
CA PRO A 178 -13.25 7.05 -4.40
C PRO A 178 -11.87 6.39 -4.15
N SER A 179 -11.34 5.58 -5.06
CA SER A 179 -10.23 4.68 -4.75
C SER A 179 -9.48 4.01 -5.92
N ILE A 180 -9.74 4.32 -7.20
CA ILE A 180 -8.67 4.15 -8.20
C ILE A 180 -7.61 5.18 -7.84
N ALA A 181 -6.61 4.74 -7.09
CA ALA A 181 -5.52 5.59 -6.66
C ALA A 181 -4.16 4.92 -6.86
N ARG A 182 -4.12 3.78 -7.56
CA ARG A 182 -2.87 3.12 -7.94
C ARG A 182 -2.94 2.67 -9.38
N ILE A 183 -1.93 3.07 -10.14
CA ILE A 183 -1.71 2.67 -11.52
C ILE A 183 -0.35 2.00 -11.53
N VAL A 184 -0.30 0.71 -11.88
CA VAL A 184 0.97 -0.04 -11.97
C VAL A 184 1.24 -0.38 -13.43
N PRO A 185 2.08 0.41 -14.13
CA PRO A 185 2.41 0.15 -15.53
C PRO A 185 3.11 -1.19 -15.71
N PHE A 186 2.82 -1.85 -16.83
CA PHE A 186 3.51 -3.04 -17.30
C PHE A 186 3.54 -3.08 -18.83
N ARG A 187 4.44 -3.89 -19.40
CA ARG A 187 4.50 -4.12 -20.84
C ARG A 187 3.58 -5.27 -21.23
N ASN A 188 2.63 -5.01 -22.12
CA ASN A 188 1.78 -6.03 -22.74
C ASN A 188 2.16 -6.16 -24.22
N GLY A 189 3.07 -7.09 -24.53
CA GLY A 189 3.67 -7.22 -25.85
C GLY A 189 4.41 -5.93 -26.26
N ASN A 190 3.95 -5.30 -27.34
CA ASN A 190 4.53 -4.05 -27.88
C ASN A 190 3.84 -2.77 -27.36
N SER A 191 2.91 -2.89 -26.41
CA SER A 191 2.12 -1.76 -25.88
C SER A 191 2.29 -1.60 -24.36
N ASP A 192 2.16 -0.37 -23.88
CA ASP A 192 2.04 -0.11 -22.44
C ASP A 192 0.60 -0.35 -21.98
N ALA A 193 0.46 -1.02 -20.85
CA ALA A 193 -0.78 -1.18 -20.13
C ALA A 193 -0.51 -0.94 -18.63
N ALA A 194 -1.57 -0.90 -17.83
CA ALA A 194 -1.44 -0.83 -16.38
C ALA A 194 -2.42 -1.75 -15.67
N TYR A 195 -2.04 -2.24 -14.50
CA TYR A 195 -2.98 -2.77 -13.54
C TYR A 195 -3.53 -1.62 -12.69
N CYS A 196 -4.85 -1.54 -12.62
CA CYS A 196 -5.58 -0.56 -11.83
C CYS A 196 -6.52 -1.29 -10.88
N ARG A 197 -6.66 -0.82 -9.64
CA ARG A 197 -7.61 -1.39 -8.67
C ARG A 197 -8.76 -0.41 -8.42
N SER A 198 -10.00 -0.90 -8.51
CA SER A 198 -11.22 -0.16 -8.11
C SER A 198 -11.74 -0.65 -6.77
N ILE A 199 -12.13 0.24 -5.85
CA ILE A 199 -12.51 -0.14 -4.47
C ILE A 199 -13.98 0.22 -4.09
N PHE A 200 -15.02 0.12 -4.95
CA PHE A 200 -16.43 0.22 -4.46
C PHE A 200 -17.26 -0.99 -4.82
N SER A 201 -18.15 -1.31 -3.86
CA SER A 201 -19.03 -2.47 -3.77
C SER A 201 -18.28 -3.80 -3.71
N SER A 202 -18.14 -4.37 -2.50
CA SER A 202 -17.89 -5.82 -2.23
C SER A 202 -16.78 -6.60 -2.99
N ASN A 203 -16.03 -5.98 -3.91
CA ASN A 203 -15.43 -6.72 -5.02
C ASN A 203 -13.95 -6.41 -5.30
N SER A 204 -13.42 -5.24 -4.94
CA SER A 204 -11.97 -4.91 -5.03
C SER A 204 -11.28 -5.49 -6.27
N VAL A 205 -11.88 -5.24 -7.43
CA VAL A 205 -11.47 -5.84 -8.70
C VAL A 205 -10.23 -5.12 -9.21
N ILE A 206 -9.30 -5.91 -9.75
CA ILE A 206 -8.17 -5.38 -10.52
C ILE A 206 -8.54 -5.48 -11.99
N SER A 207 -8.32 -4.40 -12.72
CA SER A 207 -8.57 -4.29 -14.15
C SER A 207 -7.26 -4.03 -14.88
N ILE A 208 -7.16 -4.51 -16.12
CA ILE A 208 -6.14 -4.10 -17.06
C ILE A 208 -6.62 -2.84 -17.76
N PHE A 209 -5.80 -1.80 -17.74
CA PHE A 209 -6.03 -0.53 -18.40
C PHE A 209 -5.07 -0.38 -19.58
N ASP A 210 -5.60 -0.26 -20.80
CA ASP A 210 -4.80 -0.10 -22.04
C ASP A 210 -4.54 1.38 -22.43
N GLY A 211 -4.92 2.31 -21.55
CA GLY A 211 -4.90 3.75 -21.81
C GLY A 211 -6.24 4.33 -22.28
N LYS A 212 -7.23 3.48 -22.60
CA LYS A 212 -8.59 3.89 -23.02
C LYS A 212 -9.69 3.06 -22.37
N THR A 213 -9.48 1.76 -22.26
CA THR A 213 -10.45 0.78 -21.77
C THR A 213 -9.95 0.09 -20.51
N LEU A 214 -10.89 -0.22 -19.61
CA LEU A 214 -10.64 -1.05 -18.43
C LEU A 214 -11.26 -2.42 -18.70
N THR A 215 -10.44 -3.46 -18.61
CA THR A 215 -10.89 -4.86 -18.69
C THR A 215 -10.70 -5.52 -17.34
N ASP A 216 -11.79 -5.84 -16.67
CA ASP A 216 -11.74 -6.51 -15.37
C ASP A 216 -11.07 -7.88 -15.48
N ILE A 217 -10.13 -8.13 -14.58
CA ILE A 217 -9.60 -9.47 -14.34
C ILE A 217 -10.69 -10.17 -13.53
N SER A 218 -11.53 -10.95 -14.20
CA SER A 218 -12.81 -11.45 -13.70
C SER A 218 -12.74 -12.43 -12.52
N THR A 219 -11.57 -12.63 -11.91
CA THR A 219 -11.47 -13.34 -10.64
C THR A 219 -10.87 -12.37 -9.64
N LYS A 220 -11.57 -12.12 -8.53
CA LYS A 220 -10.93 -11.77 -7.26
C LYS A 220 -10.62 -13.10 -6.54
N PRO A 221 -9.70 -13.15 -5.57
CA PRO A 221 -9.36 -14.41 -4.91
C PRO A 221 -10.56 -15.17 -4.33
N SER A 222 -11.59 -14.45 -3.87
CA SER A 222 -12.85 -15.03 -3.41
C SER A 222 -14.00 -14.02 -3.49
N LYS A 223 -15.25 -14.49 -3.37
CA LYS A 223 -16.49 -13.67 -3.41
C LYS A 223 -16.52 -12.53 -2.38
N ASP A 224 -15.76 -12.61 -1.29
CA ASP A 224 -15.71 -11.55 -0.27
C ASP A 224 -14.25 -11.18 0.05
N ALA A 225 -13.40 -11.14 -0.99
CA ALA A 225 -12.08 -10.57 -0.93
C ALA A 225 -12.13 -9.05 -1.19
N PHE A 226 -11.60 -8.28 -0.24
CA PHE A 226 -11.51 -6.83 -0.26
C PHE A 226 -10.05 -6.41 -0.21
N GLY A 227 -9.63 -5.42 -0.99
CA GLY A 227 -8.24 -4.99 -1.05
C GLY A 227 -8.12 -3.47 -1.07
N ASN A 228 -7.06 -2.95 -0.46
CA ASN A 228 -6.65 -1.54 -0.55
C ASN A 228 -5.76 -1.31 -1.78
N ASN A 229 -5.00 -0.23 -1.90
CA ASN A 229 -4.14 -0.02 -3.08
C ASN A 229 -2.81 -0.81 -3.08
N ALA A 230 -2.69 -1.84 -2.23
CA ALA A 230 -1.55 -2.74 -2.19
C ALA A 230 -1.51 -3.64 -3.43
N ILE A 231 -0.94 -3.12 -4.51
CA ILE A 231 -0.59 -3.85 -5.73
C ILE A 231 0.85 -3.53 -6.12
N THR A 232 1.60 -4.54 -6.54
CA THR A 232 2.97 -4.38 -7.02
C THR A 232 3.32 -5.43 -8.07
N MET A 233 4.26 -5.12 -8.94
CA MET A 233 4.80 -6.05 -9.92
C MET A 233 6.18 -6.52 -9.45
N TYR A 234 6.43 -7.80 -9.50
CA TYR A 234 7.74 -8.38 -9.25
C TYR A 234 7.96 -9.59 -10.15
N ASN A 235 9.09 -9.67 -10.85
CA ASN A 235 9.40 -10.73 -11.82
C ASN A 235 8.26 -11.02 -12.81
N ASN A 236 7.69 -9.97 -13.42
CA ASN A 236 6.52 -10.03 -14.33
C ASN A 236 5.24 -10.64 -13.74
N THR A 237 5.17 -10.78 -12.42
CA THR A 237 4.00 -11.29 -11.70
C THR A 237 3.38 -10.17 -10.90
N LEU A 238 2.05 -10.05 -10.97
CA LEU A 238 1.30 -9.08 -10.17
C LEU A 238 1.01 -9.68 -8.80
N TYR A 239 1.38 -8.96 -7.75
CA TYR A 239 1.07 -9.27 -6.36
C TYR A 239 0.09 -8.25 -5.82
N ALA A 240 -0.86 -8.74 -5.03
CA ALA A 240 -1.97 -7.93 -4.59
C ALA A 240 -2.44 -8.35 -3.19
N GLY A 241 -2.59 -7.37 -2.31
CA GLY A 241 -3.03 -7.57 -0.94
C GLY A 241 -4.56 -7.60 -0.83
N TYR A 242 -5.08 -8.50 -0.01
CA TYR A 242 -6.51 -8.68 0.25
C TYR A 242 -6.77 -9.06 1.72
N HIS A 243 -7.91 -8.62 2.22
CA HIS A 243 -8.65 -9.30 3.28
C HIS A 243 -9.70 -10.20 2.62
N ASP A 244 -9.59 -11.51 2.82
CA ASP A 244 -10.44 -12.53 2.23
C ASP A 244 -11.33 -13.15 3.30
N ARG A 245 -12.60 -12.70 3.36
CA ARG A 245 -13.56 -13.19 4.36
C ARG A 245 -13.96 -14.63 4.14
N VAL A 246 -14.16 -15.04 2.89
CA VAL A 246 -14.61 -16.41 2.55
C VAL A 246 -13.62 -17.44 3.07
N ASN A 247 -12.33 -17.17 2.90
CA ASN A 247 -11.27 -18.09 3.30
C ASN A 247 -10.72 -17.82 4.70
N ASN A 248 -11.34 -16.90 5.45
CA ASN A 248 -10.86 -16.45 6.75
C ASN A 248 -9.37 -16.06 6.73
N LYS A 249 -8.96 -15.24 5.75
CA LYS A 249 -7.61 -14.65 5.67
C LYS A 249 -7.57 -13.13 5.76
N SER A 250 -6.81 -12.59 6.71
CA SER A 250 -6.71 -11.13 6.95
C SER A 250 -5.28 -10.70 6.69
N GLY A 251 -5.07 -9.77 5.76
CA GLY A 251 -3.72 -9.40 5.35
C GLY A 251 -3.07 -10.34 4.32
N ALA A 252 -3.84 -11.19 3.64
CA ALA A 252 -3.30 -12.16 2.69
C ALA A 252 -2.75 -11.48 1.44
N VAL A 253 -1.70 -12.06 0.86
CA VAL A 253 -1.17 -11.63 -0.43
C VAL A 253 -1.40 -12.73 -1.46
N TYR A 254 -1.94 -12.33 -2.60
CA TYR A 254 -2.19 -13.19 -3.74
C TYR A 254 -1.31 -12.78 -4.91
N GLN A 255 -0.90 -13.76 -5.71
CA GLN A 255 -0.22 -13.54 -6.97
C GLN A 255 -1.15 -13.88 -8.14
N LEU A 256 -1.12 -13.08 -9.20
CA LEU A 256 -1.86 -13.33 -10.43
C LEU A 256 -1.03 -14.24 -11.33
N THR A 257 -1.55 -15.41 -11.62
CA THR A 257 -0.92 -16.38 -12.53
C THR A 257 -1.11 -15.97 -14.00
N ASN A 258 -0.31 -16.55 -14.89
CA ASN A 258 -0.39 -16.31 -16.33
C ASN A 258 -1.75 -16.72 -16.95
N ASP A 259 -2.48 -17.64 -16.32
CA ASP A 259 -3.85 -18.01 -16.71
C ASP A 259 -4.92 -17.14 -16.05
N MET A 260 -4.54 -15.97 -15.55
CA MET A 260 -5.41 -14.94 -14.96
C MET A 260 -6.19 -15.42 -13.73
N LYS A 261 -5.55 -16.24 -12.89
CA LYS A 261 -6.10 -16.73 -11.62
C LYS A 261 -5.30 -16.21 -10.44
N TRP A 262 -5.99 -15.97 -9.33
CA TRP A 262 -5.31 -15.65 -8.08
C TRP A 262 -4.88 -16.91 -7.37
N LEU A 263 -3.58 -17.01 -7.12
CA LEU A 263 -2.99 -18.02 -6.25
C LEU A 263 -2.57 -17.35 -4.94
N LEU A 264 -2.88 -17.98 -3.80
CA LEU A 264 -2.40 -17.51 -2.51
C LEU A 264 -0.87 -17.56 -2.52
N TYR A 265 -0.23 -16.40 -2.34
CA TYR A 265 1.22 -16.32 -2.19
C TYR A 265 1.62 -16.52 -0.74
N HIS A 266 0.98 -15.79 0.17
CA HIS A 266 1.20 -15.93 1.60
C HIS A 266 -0.10 -15.72 2.37
N ASP A 267 -0.27 -16.52 3.43
CA ASP A 267 -1.46 -16.51 4.28
C ASP A 267 -1.52 -15.26 5.18
N SER A 268 -2.53 -15.20 6.04
CA SER A 268 -2.85 -14.10 6.95
C SER A 268 -1.65 -13.54 7.70
N LEU A 269 -1.62 -12.22 7.85
CA LEU A 269 -0.67 -11.55 8.72
C LEU A 269 -0.95 -11.91 10.19
N PRO A 270 0.09 -12.07 11.04
CA PRO A 270 -0.08 -12.42 12.45
C PRO A 270 -0.86 -11.34 13.19
N ASN A 271 -1.64 -11.75 14.20
CA ASN A 271 -2.43 -10.85 15.07
C ASN A 271 -3.46 -9.97 14.35
N ALA A 272 -3.81 -10.26 13.09
CA ALA A 272 -4.94 -9.64 12.42
C ALA A 272 -6.24 -10.30 12.92
N PRO A 273 -7.04 -9.63 13.77
CA PRO A 273 -8.28 -10.23 14.26
C PRO A 273 -9.25 -10.44 13.10
N PHE A 274 -9.90 -11.61 13.10
CA PHE A 274 -10.97 -11.89 12.18
C PHE A 274 -12.27 -11.28 12.69
N ALA A 275 -12.56 -10.09 12.18
CA ALA A 275 -13.84 -9.43 12.38
C ALA A 275 -14.90 -10.08 11.47
N ASN A 276 -15.57 -11.13 11.94
CA ASN A 276 -16.70 -11.73 11.20
C ASN A 276 -17.97 -10.87 11.25
N ASP A 277 -18.01 -9.87 12.12
CA ASP A 277 -19.13 -8.94 12.24
C ASP A 277 -18.81 -7.60 11.58
N TYR A 278 -19.77 -7.10 10.78
CA TYR A 278 -19.74 -5.82 10.07
C TYR A 278 -19.38 -4.61 10.96
N ASP A 279 -19.44 -4.75 12.29
CA ASP A 279 -19.21 -3.72 13.30
C ASP A 279 -17.79 -3.71 13.91
N THR A 280 -16.88 -4.58 13.45
CA THR A 280 -15.49 -4.57 13.98
C THR A 280 -14.54 -3.84 13.00
N PRO A 281 -14.01 -2.65 13.35
CA PRO A 281 -13.10 -1.89 12.50
C PRO A 281 -11.67 -2.46 12.43
N MET A 282 -11.44 -3.71 12.87
CA MET A 282 -10.09 -4.27 13.10
C MET A 282 -9.58 -5.19 11.98
N VAL A 283 -10.16 -5.11 10.78
CA VAL A 283 -9.62 -5.82 9.61
C VAL A 283 -8.20 -5.33 9.31
N THR A 284 -7.30 -6.23 8.91
CA THR A 284 -5.95 -5.85 8.47
C THR A 284 -5.86 -5.93 6.96
N HIS A 285 -5.73 -4.79 6.31
CA HIS A 285 -5.39 -4.74 4.89
C HIS A 285 -3.90 -4.44 4.68
N PRO A 286 -3.24 -5.14 3.75
CA PRO A 286 -2.00 -4.66 3.17
C PRO A 286 -2.30 -3.35 2.44
N ILE A 287 -1.44 -2.36 2.63
CA ILE A 287 -1.54 -1.04 1.96
C ILE A 287 -0.31 -0.74 1.09
N SER A 288 0.80 -1.42 1.35
CA SER A 288 1.99 -1.40 0.51
C SER A 288 2.60 -2.81 0.44
N ILE A 289 3.10 -3.17 -0.74
CA ILE A 289 3.84 -4.42 -0.97
C ILE A 289 5.11 -4.04 -1.73
N LEU A 290 6.24 -4.51 -1.22
CA LEU A 290 7.55 -4.30 -1.78
C LEU A 290 8.27 -5.66 -1.83
N PHE A 291 9.14 -5.81 -2.83
CA PHE A 291 10.10 -6.91 -2.86
C PHE A 291 11.51 -6.34 -2.69
N LEU A 292 12.27 -6.97 -1.81
CA LEU A 292 13.70 -6.76 -1.67
C LEU A 292 14.38 -8.09 -1.98
N ASP A 293 15.08 -8.14 -3.11
CA ASP A 293 15.53 -9.40 -3.71
C ASP A 293 14.32 -10.35 -3.82
N ASN A 294 14.37 -11.53 -3.21
CA ASN A 294 13.26 -12.50 -3.20
C ASN A 294 12.37 -12.39 -1.94
N ARG A 295 12.61 -11.41 -1.06
CA ARG A 295 11.88 -11.25 0.20
C ARG A 295 10.73 -10.25 0.02
N MET A 296 9.51 -10.69 0.31
CA MET A 296 8.35 -9.80 0.31
C MET A 296 8.26 -9.04 1.64
N ILE A 297 8.08 -7.73 1.56
CA ILE A 297 7.85 -6.84 2.69
C ILE A 297 6.49 -6.17 2.50
N VAL A 298 5.66 -6.16 3.55
CA VAL A 298 4.29 -5.65 3.51
C VAL A 298 4.10 -4.60 4.60
N GLY A 299 3.63 -3.42 4.20
CA GLY A 299 3.11 -2.41 5.13
C GLY A 299 1.59 -2.54 5.25
N THR A 300 1.08 -2.35 6.45
CA THR A 300 -0.32 -2.59 6.80
C THR A 300 -0.98 -1.33 7.34
N GLU A 301 -2.31 -1.29 7.23
CA GLU A 301 -3.09 -0.16 7.75
C GLU A 301 -3.15 -0.09 9.28
N SER A 302 -2.82 -1.17 9.99
CA SER A 302 -3.05 -1.25 11.44
C SER A 302 -2.06 -2.09 12.21
N TYR A 303 -1.04 -2.70 11.60
CA TYR A 303 -0.12 -3.59 12.33
C TYR A 303 1.35 -3.37 11.95
N GLY A 304 1.67 -2.24 11.30
CA GLY A 304 3.04 -1.87 10.93
C GLY A 304 3.55 -2.62 9.70
N VAL A 305 4.82 -3.04 9.76
CA VAL A 305 5.57 -3.63 8.65
C VAL A 305 5.95 -5.08 8.96
N PHE A 306 5.81 -5.96 7.97
CA PHE A 306 6.15 -7.38 8.07
C PHE A 306 7.02 -7.80 6.89
N ILE A 307 7.88 -8.79 7.12
CA ILE A 307 8.65 -9.46 6.07
C ILE A 307 8.30 -10.95 6.04
N VAL A 308 8.17 -11.51 4.85
CA VAL A 308 7.99 -12.95 4.63
C VAL A 308 9.33 -13.65 4.79
N ASN A 309 9.36 -14.68 5.63
CA ASN A 309 10.44 -15.65 5.74
C ASN A 309 9.89 -17.04 5.41
N ASP A 310 10.48 -17.72 4.43
CA ASP A 310 9.97 -19.02 3.93
C ASP A 310 9.89 -20.12 5.01
N THR A 311 10.65 -20.00 6.10
CA THR A 311 10.68 -20.98 7.20
C THR A 311 9.79 -20.57 8.38
N LEU A 312 9.76 -19.27 8.71
CA LEU A 312 9.10 -18.74 9.91
C LEU A 312 7.75 -18.08 9.63
N GLY A 313 7.37 -17.94 8.35
CA GLY A 313 6.22 -17.16 7.93
C GLY A 313 6.48 -15.67 8.10
N TRP A 314 5.48 -14.93 8.59
CA TRP A 314 5.58 -13.49 8.77
C TRP A 314 6.41 -13.11 9.99
N ILE A 315 7.41 -12.25 9.78
CA ILE A 315 8.20 -11.65 10.84
C ILE A 315 7.84 -10.16 10.93
N SER A 316 7.48 -9.70 12.13
CA SER A 316 7.19 -8.29 12.39
C SER A 316 8.50 -7.48 12.42
N LEU A 317 8.50 -6.33 11.75
CA LEU A 317 9.59 -5.36 11.75
C LEU A 317 9.10 -4.06 12.40
N ASN A 318 8.51 -4.13 13.60
CA ASN A 318 7.81 -2.98 14.19
C ASN A 318 8.63 -2.22 15.23
N SER A 319 9.77 -2.75 15.67
CA SER A 319 10.57 -2.10 16.71
C SER A 319 10.98 -0.69 16.30
N GLY A 320 10.59 0.33 17.07
CA GLY A 320 10.87 1.74 16.76
C GLY A 320 9.88 2.40 15.79
N LEU A 321 8.89 1.69 15.25
CA LEU A 321 7.73 2.33 14.61
C LEU A 321 6.81 2.91 15.71
N LYS A 322 6.31 4.13 15.49
CA LYS A 322 5.25 4.67 16.32
C LYS A 322 3.95 3.98 15.93
N MET A 323 3.47 3.11 16.79
CA MET A 323 2.15 2.51 16.64
C MET A 323 1.24 3.22 17.65
N HIS A 324 0.62 4.34 17.27
CA HIS A 324 -0.30 5.04 18.16
C HIS A 324 -1.63 4.30 18.24
N PRO A 325 -2.10 3.90 19.44
CA PRO A 325 -3.42 3.31 19.60
C PRO A 325 -4.48 4.41 19.41
N VAL A 326 -5.17 4.43 18.27
CA VAL A 326 -6.46 5.13 18.16
C VAL A 326 -7.45 4.32 18.99
N LYS A 327 -7.83 4.86 20.16
CA LYS A 327 -8.88 4.26 20.99
C LYS A 327 -10.19 4.29 20.23
N THR A 328 -10.69 3.13 19.84
CA THR A 328 -12.07 2.96 19.39
C THR A 328 -12.88 2.31 20.51
N ALA A 329 -14.21 2.34 20.41
CA ALA A 329 -15.09 1.64 21.34
C ALA A 329 -14.82 0.11 21.42
N ASN A 330 -14.14 -0.45 20.42
CA ASN A 330 -13.96 -1.90 20.23
C ASN A 330 -12.49 -2.36 20.25
N GLY A 331 -11.52 -1.49 20.56
CA GLY A 331 -10.09 -1.87 20.62
C GLY A 331 -9.10 -0.74 20.29
N GLN A 332 -7.81 -1.09 20.29
CA GLN A 332 -6.70 -0.22 19.87
C GLN A 332 -6.45 -0.41 18.37
N LEU A 333 -6.56 0.65 17.55
CA LEU A 333 -6.07 0.65 16.16
C LEU A 333 -4.69 1.27 16.10
N TYR A 334 -3.80 0.81 15.22
CA TYR A 334 -2.52 1.47 15.00
C TYR A 334 -2.51 2.25 13.69
N GLU A 335 -1.63 3.25 13.56
CA GLU A 335 -1.59 4.10 12.36
C GLU A 335 -0.96 3.40 11.14
N ALA A 336 -1.50 3.73 9.97
CA ALA A 336 -1.18 3.09 8.71
C ALA A 336 0.23 3.45 8.18
N ILE A 337 1.00 2.44 7.79
CA ILE A 337 2.27 2.60 7.04
C ILE A 337 1.97 2.65 5.54
N VAL A 338 1.68 3.85 5.06
CA VAL A 338 1.14 4.09 3.72
C VAL A 338 2.20 4.08 2.62
N PHE A 339 3.44 4.40 2.98
CA PHE A 339 4.57 4.30 2.07
C PHE A 339 5.60 3.35 2.65
N LEU A 340 6.01 2.39 1.83
CA LEU A 340 7.08 1.44 2.11
C LEU A 340 7.95 1.39 0.86
N ASN A 341 9.26 1.63 1.03
CA ASN A 341 10.20 1.56 -0.07
C ASN A 341 11.56 1.06 0.44
N ALA A 342 12.33 0.38 -0.41
CA ALA A 342 13.71 0.01 -0.13
C ALA A 342 14.62 0.79 -1.08
N TYR A 343 15.67 1.38 -0.52
CA TYR A 343 16.63 2.14 -1.30
C TYR A 343 18.01 2.02 -0.69
N LYS A 344 18.98 1.60 -1.51
CA LYS A 344 20.31 1.17 -1.06
C LYS A 344 20.17 0.12 0.06
N LYS A 345 20.86 0.31 1.19
CA LYS A 345 20.83 -0.61 2.36
C LYS A 345 19.68 -0.34 3.34
N TYR A 346 18.76 0.57 3.01
CA TYR A 346 17.73 1.04 3.92
C TYR A 346 16.33 0.61 3.49
N LEU A 347 15.52 0.29 4.49
CA LEU A 347 14.07 0.24 4.35
C LEU A 347 13.50 1.53 4.91
N PHE A 348 12.58 2.14 4.16
CA PHE A 348 11.91 3.38 4.47
C PHE A 348 10.41 3.13 4.67
N ALA A 349 9.87 3.66 5.76
CA ALA A 349 8.46 3.62 6.07
C ALA A 349 8.00 5.03 6.43
N ALA A 350 6.87 5.42 5.87
CA ALA A 350 6.24 6.68 6.23
C ALA A 350 4.75 6.48 6.51
N TYR A 351 4.31 7.24 7.50
CA TYR A 351 2.91 7.53 7.72
C TYR A 351 2.60 8.80 6.94
N GLY A 352 1.38 8.94 6.45
CA GLY A 352 1.02 10.09 5.65
C GLY A 352 -0.42 10.03 5.18
N TYR A 353 -0.96 11.21 4.88
CA TYR A 353 -2.18 11.37 4.10
C TYR A 353 -1.76 11.87 2.71
N PRO A 354 -2.38 11.47 1.60
CA PRO A 354 -3.53 10.62 1.53
C PRO A 354 -3.10 9.16 1.69
N ALA A 355 -3.76 8.50 2.63
CA ALA A 355 -3.54 7.11 2.89
C ALA A 355 -4.52 6.31 2.06
N PHE A 356 -3.98 5.35 1.33
CA PHE A 356 -4.74 4.30 0.70
C PHE A 356 -5.41 3.35 1.72
N SER A 357 -5.90 3.88 2.84
CA SER A 357 -6.47 3.18 3.99
C SER A 357 -7.87 3.71 4.29
N TRP A 358 -8.76 2.81 4.71
CA TRP A 358 -10.09 3.14 5.23
C TRP A 358 -10.05 3.72 6.66
N GLY A 359 -8.88 3.74 7.28
CA GLY A 359 -8.66 4.21 8.64
C GLY A 359 -8.77 5.73 8.77
N LEU A 360 -9.40 6.17 9.86
CA LEU A 360 -9.37 7.56 10.32
C LEU A 360 -7.93 7.93 10.69
N ILE A 361 -7.19 8.57 9.78
CA ILE A 361 -5.94 9.23 10.14
C ILE A 361 -6.31 10.50 10.89
N SER A 362 -5.94 10.55 12.16
CA SER A 362 -6.07 11.77 12.95
C SER A 362 -5.21 12.86 12.29
N SER A 363 -5.82 14.00 11.99
CA SER A 363 -5.13 15.21 11.49
C SER A 363 -4.12 15.79 12.48
N THR A 364 -4.01 15.22 13.68
CA THR A 364 -3.15 15.71 14.76
C THR A 364 -1.82 14.98 14.87
N THR A 365 -1.63 13.88 14.15
CA THR A 365 -0.44 13.05 14.31
C THR A 365 0.54 13.24 13.15
N ARG A 366 1.56 14.06 13.40
CA ARG A 366 2.63 14.42 12.46
C ARG A 366 3.68 13.33 12.43
N PHE A 367 3.97 12.74 11.28
CA PHE A 367 5.02 11.74 11.20
C PHE A 367 5.93 11.91 10.00
N GLY A 368 7.19 12.12 10.32
CA GLY A 368 8.28 12.03 9.37
C GLY A 368 8.57 10.60 8.92
N LEU A 369 9.45 10.55 7.91
CA LEU A 369 10.06 9.35 7.40
C LEU A 369 10.80 8.60 8.52
N ARG A 370 10.58 7.28 8.59
CA ARG A 370 11.41 6.38 9.38
C ARG A 370 12.26 5.53 8.46
N ARG A 371 13.48 5.23 8.91
CA ARG A 371 14.37 4.29 8.23
C ARG A 371 14.88 3.21 9.18
N THR A 372 15.12 2.03 8.66
CA THR A 372 15.89 1.00 9.35
C THR A 372 16.90 0.38 8.38
N VAL A 373 17.96 -0.21 8.93
CA VAL A 373 18.96 -0.91 8.13
C VAL A 373 18.43 -2.29 7.80
N LEU A 374 18.53 -2.68 6.54
CA LEU A 374 18.22 -4.05 6.14
C LEU A 374 19.27 -4.97 6.77
N VAL A 375 18.81 -5.84 7.66
CA VAL A 375 19.66 -6.85 8.28
C VAL A 375 19.83 -7.95 7.24
N ASP A 376 21.08 -8.25 6.89
CA ASP A 376 21.47 -9.29 5.93
C ASP A 376 20.84 -10.65 6.27
#